data_AF-A0A4Q2DXU7-F1
#
_entry.id   AF-A0A4Q2DXU7-F1
#
_cell.length_a   1.000
_cell.length_b   1.000
_cell.length_c   1.000
_cell.angle_alpha   90.00
_cell.angle_beta   90.00
_cell.angle_gamma   90.00
#
_symmetry.space_group_name_H-M   'P 1'
#
loop_
_entity.id
_entity.type
_entity.pdbx_description
1 polymer ?
#
loop_
_entity_poly.entity_id
_entity_poly.type
_entity_poly.pdbx_seq_one_letter_code
_entity_poly.pdbx_strand_id
1 'polypeptide(L)' 'MDSVSSLSRTSSAASFSSSDDITPSAINASRRTRKRFTNVQLTMLETLFHRNSHPSREEREAVAKAGDISSSSSGK' A
#
# COMPACT_ATOMS: atom_id res chain seq x y z
N MET A 1 41.87 -4.48 22.37
CA MET A 1 40.54 -3.84 22.44
C MET A 1 40.76 -2.57 21.63
N ASP A 2 40.25 -2.40 20.41
CA ASP A 2 38.91 -2.72 19.91
C ASP A 2 39.01 -2.94 18.39
N SER A 3 38.58 -4.12 17.92
CA SER A 3 38.46 -4.39 16.49
C SER A 3 37.16 -3.77 16.00
N VAL A 4 37.23 -2.56 15.41
CA VAL A 4 36.09 -2.03 14.65
C VAL A 4 36.04 -2.78 13.32
N SER A 5 35.41 -3.95 13.34
CA SER A 5 34.84 -4.55 12.15
C SER A 5 33.82 -3.56 11.61
N SER A 6 34.29 -2.68 10.73
CA SER A 6 33.47 -1.80 9.93
C SER A 6 32.60 -2.73 9.08
N LEU A 7 31.38 -2.95 9.55
CA LEU A 7 30.33 -3.58 8.79
C LEU A 7 30.24 -2.78 7.49
N SER A 8 30.81 -3.33 6.41
CA SER A 8 30.57 -2.87 5.05
C SER A 8 29.06 -2.95 4.82
N ARG A 9 28.35 -1.87 5.19
CA ARG A 9 26.97 -1.62 4.79
C ARG A 9 27.05 -1.45 3.30
N THR A 10 26.66 -2.52 2.63
CA THR A 10 26.42 -2.62 1.20
C THR A 10 26.01 -1.26 0.64
N SER A 11 26.94 -0.66 -0.10
CA SER A 11 26.64 0.41 -1.03
C SER A 11 25.46 -0.03 -1.88
N SER A 12 24.35 0.68 -1.80
CA SER A 12 23.30 0.61 -2.82
C SER A 12 22.67 1.99 -2.93
N ALA A 13 23.28 2.73 -3.85
CA ALA A 13 22.67 3.66 -4.79
C ALA A 13 21.22 4.07 -4.49
N ALA A 14 21.06 5.20 -3.83
CA ALA A 14 20.01 6.16 -4.14
C ALA A 14 20.49 7.55 -3.74
N SER A 15 21.49 8.07 -4.46
CA SER A 15 21.77 9.50 -4.44
C SER A 15 20.63 10.19 -5.20
N PHE A 16 19.68 10.77 -4.47
CA PHE A 16 18.75 11.73 -5.04
C PHE A 16 19.55 13.00 -5.32
N SER A 17 20.00 13.14 -6.58
CA SER A 17 20.69 14.33 -7.06
C SER A 17 19.76 15.53 -6.93
N SER A 18 20.04 16.38 -5.96
CA SER A 18 19.41 17.69 -5.80
C SER A 18 20.01 18.61 -6.86
N SER A 19 19.31 18.77 -7.98
CA SER A 19 19.53 19.89 -8.90
C SER A 19 18.19 20.57 -9.14
N ASP A 20 18.23 21.88 -8.93
CA ASP A 20 17.13 22.82 -8.94
C ASP A 20 16.51 22.91 -10.34
N ASP A 21 15.27 22.44 -10.48
CA ASP A 21 14.29 22.98 -11.44
C ASP A 21 12.91 22.65 -10.87
N ILE A 22 12.18 23.68 -10.45
CA ILE A 22 10.77 23.57 -10.03
C ILE A 22 9.95 23.23 -11.28
N THR A 23 10.01 21.98 -11.72
CA THR A 23 9.11 21.41 -12.71
C THR A 23 7.85 20.93 -11.99
N PRO A 24 6.66 21.52 -12.22
CA PRO A 24 5.41 21.07 -11.59
C PRO A 24 4.89 19.75 -12.21
N SER A 25 5.77 18.83 -12.62
CA SER A 25 5.44 17.70 -13.50
C SER A 25 5.74 16.32 -12.92
N ALA A 26 5.67 16.16 -11.59
CA ALA A 26 5.71 14.85 -10.94
C ALA A 26 4.78 14.71 -9.71
N ILE A 27 3.97 15.73 -9.40
CA ILE A 27 2.99 15.67 -8.30
C ILE A 27 1.69 14.96 -8.74
N ASN A 28 1.57 14.62 -10.03
CA ASN A 28 0.44 13.86 -10.57
C ASN A 28 0.70 12.34 -10.61
N ALA A 29 1.38 11.80 -9.59
CA ALA A 29 1.16 10.42 -9.22
C ALA A 29 -0.33 10.34 -8.83
N SER A 30 -1.16 9.94 -9.79
CA SER A 30 -2.60 9.74 -9.71
C SER A 30 -2.98 9.25 -8.33
N ARG A 31 -3.28 10.19 -7.43
CA ARG A 31 -3.56 9.88 -6.04
C ARG A 31 -4.84 9.08 -6.09
N ARG A 32 -4.73 7.77 -5.86
CA ARG A 32 -5.84 6.82 -5.89
C ARG A 32 -7.02 7.49 -5.20
N THR A 33 -8.03 7.87 -5.99
CA THR A 33 -9.19 8.57 -5.45
C THR A 33 -9.74 7.70 -4.33
N ARG A 34 -9.96 8.32 -3.16
CA ARG A 34 -10.38 7.58 -1.97
C ARG A 34 -11.67 6.82 -2.30
N LYS A 35 -11.60 5.49 -2.47
CA LYS A 35 -12.79 4.66 -2.63
C LYS A 35 -13.59 4.74 -1.34
N ARG A 36 -14.86 5.13 -1.46
CA ARG A 36 -15.83 5.00 -0.38
C ARG A 36 -16.55 3.66 -0.55
N PHE A 37 -16.62 2.90 0.52
CA PHE A 37 -17.41 1.67 0.52
C PHE A 37 -18.89 2.03 0.67
N THR A 38 -19.76 1.26 0.00
CA THR A 38 -21.21 1.35 0.19
C THR A 38 -21.59 0.78 1.55
N ASN A 39 -22.77 1.12 2.07
CA ASN A 39 -23.23 0.59 3.35
C ASN A 39 -23.25 -0.95 3.36
N VAL A 40 -23.68 -1.57 2.26
CA VAL A 40 -23.67 -3.03 2.09
C VAL A 40 -22.25 -3.59 2.21
N GLN A 41 -21.26 -2.95 1.57
CA GLN A 41 -19.86 -3.36 1.65
C GLN A 41 -19.30 -3.23 3.08
N LEU A 42 -19.70 -2.19 3.82
CA LEU A 42 -19.32 -2.03 5.23
C LEU A 42 -19.90 -3.16 6.09
N THR A 43 -21.18 -3.49 5.92
CA THR A 43 -21.84 -4.57 6.68
C THR A 43 -21.17 -5.93 6.42
N MET A 44 -20.73 -6.19 5.19
CA MET A 44 -19.99 -7.40 4.86
C MET A 44 -18.63 -7.46 5.57
N LEU A 45 -17.91 -6.34 5.60
CA LEU A 45 -16.62 -6.23 6.30
C LEU A 45 -16.79 -6.38 7.82
N GLU A 46 -17.81 -5.75 8.41
CA GLU A 46 -18.15 -5.86 9.83
C GLU A 46 -18.54 -7.29 10.20
N THR A 47 -19.38 -7.94 9.38
CA THR A 47 -19.77 -9.34 9.60
C THR A 47 -18.55 -10.25 9.59
N LEU A 48 -17.63 -10.08 8.63
CA LEU A 48 -16.39 -10.84 8.60
C LEU A 48 -15.55 -10.59 9.86
N PHE A 49 -15.41 -9.33 10.26
CA PHE A 49 -14.62 -8.93 11.44
C PHE A 49 -15.18 -9.50 12.75
N HIS A 50 -16.50 -9.55 12.91
CA HIS A 50 -17.13 -10.16 14.08
C HIS A 50 -16.90 -11.68 14.17
N ARG A 51 -16.73 -12.34 13.03
CA ARG A 51 -16.43 -13.79 12.98
C ARG A 51 -14.94 -14.07 13.15
N ASN A 52 -14.10 -13.25 12.55
CA ASN A 52 -12.65 -13.34 12.65
C ASN A 52 -12.08 -11.91 12.60
N SER A 53 -11.52 -11.43 13.71
CA SER A 53 -10.93 -10.09 13.78
C SER A 53 -9.67 -9.94 12.91
N HIS A 54 -9.05 -11.06 12.51
CA HIS A 54 -7.87 -11.09 11.64
C HIS A 54 -8.12 -12.02 10.45
N PRO A 55 -9.02 -11.65 9.52
CA PRO A 55 -9.31 -12.48 8.36
C PRO A 55 -8.06 -12.64 7.50
N SER A 56 -7.85 -13.86 7.06
CA SER A 56 -6.78 -14.23 6.15
C SER A 56 -6.91 -13.50 4.81
N ARG A 57 -5.87 -13.59 3.98
CA ARG A 57 -5.89 -12.99 2.64
C ARG A 57 -7.05 -13.51 1.79
N GLU A 58 -7.29 -14.82 1.81
CA GLU A 58 -8.37 -15.45 1.05
C GLU A 58 -9.75 -14.97 1.50
N GLU A 59 -9.98 -14.86 2.81
CA GLU A 59 -11.24 -14.34 3.37
C GLU A 59 -11.49 -12.87 2.97
N ARG A 60 -10.45 -12.04 3.00
CA ARG A 60 -10.53 -10.64 2.55
C ARG A 60 -10.82 -10.56 1.04
N GLU A 61 -10.20 -11.41 0.24
CA GLU A 61 -10.44 -11.47 -1.21
C GLU A 61 -11.85 -11.95 -1.54
N ALA A 62 -12.41 -12.89 -0.78
CA ALA A 62 -13.79 -13.34 -0.93
C ALA A 62 -14.79 -12.20 -0.69
N VAL A 63 -14.61 -11.40 0.37
CA VAL A 63 -15.44 -10.21 0.64
C VAL A 63 -15.20 -9.12 -0.40
N ALA A 64 -13.96 -8.95 -0.86
CA ALA A 64 -13.64 -8.01 -1.93
C ALA A 64 -14.34 -8.36 -3.24
N LYS A 65 -14.38 -9.65 -3.60
CA LYS A 65 -15.08 -10.14 -4.79
C LYS A 65 -16.59 -10.03 -4.64
N ALA A 66 -17.13 -10.39 -3.48
CA ALA A 66 -18.58 -10.35 -3.24
C ALA A 66 -19.13 -8.92 -3.12
N GLY A 67 -18.31 -7.97 -2.63
CA GLY A 67 -18.68 -6.57 -2.49
C GLY A 67 -18.23 -5.67 -3.64
N ASP A 68 -17.67 -6.20 -4.74
CA ASP A 68 -17.03 -5.39 -5.80
C ASP A 68 -16.01 -4.36 -5.25
N ILE A 69 -15.35 -4.75 -4.17
CA ILE A 69 -14.34 -3.98 -3.47
C ILE A 69 -13.01 -4.14 -4.22
N SER A 70 -12.93 -3.59 -5.45
CA SER A 70 -11.74 -3.73 -6.30
C SER A 70 -10.44 -3.45 -5.52
N SER A 71 -9.66 -4.52 -5.31
CA SER A 71 -8.26 -4.48 -4.89
C SER A 71 -7.50 -3.74 -5.97
N SER A 72 -7.39 -2.45 -5.72
CA SER A 72 -6.69 -1.45 -6.49
C SER A 72 -5.82 -1.96 -7.65
N SER A 73 -6.38 -1.86 -8.85
CA SER A 73 -5.73 -1.56 -10.12
C SER A 73 -4.20 -1.50 -10.05
N SER A 74 -3.58 -2.60 -10.50
CA SER A 74 -2.23 -2.62 -11.05
C SER A 74 -2.25 -1.70 -12.27
N GLY A 75 -1.59 -0.55 -12.17
CA GLY A 75 -1.33 0.35 -13.28
C GLY A 75 -0.13 -0.19 -14.05
N LYS A 76 -0.39 -0.61 -15.29
CA LYS A 76 0.58 -1.02 -16.31
C LYS A 76 1.33 0.20 -16.85
#